data_AF-A0A948PWE5-F1
#
_entry.id   AF-A0A948PWE5-F1
#
_cell.length_a   1.000
_cell.length_b   1.000
_cell.length_c   1.000
_cell.angle_alpha   90.00
_cell.angle_beta   90.00
_cell.angle_gamma   90.00
#
_symmetry.space_group_name_H-M   'P 1'
#
loop_
_entity.id
_entity.type
_entity.pdbx_description
1 polymer ?
#
loop_
_entity_poly.entity_id
_entity_poly.type
_entity_poly.pdbx_seq_one_letter_code
_entity_poly.pdbx_strand_id
1 'polypeptide(L)'
;MGEFKTKLFFLNDLVIGVATEVGPRILCLAKAEKPDLNLFGIIPEISIKTKDGVWKLFGGHRLWTSPEADPRSYSMDNQPVKISTTKTSILIQGNAEPENSVRKEIKIEPLPGKGVRVTHKITNTGRWPIELACWALSVMKLSCR
;
A
#
# COMPACT_ATOMS: atom_id res chain seq x y z
N MET A 1 -3.53 1.74 -17.43
CA MET A 1 -2.72 1.09 -16.38
C MET A 1 -1.30 0.88 -16.93
N GLY A 2 -0.46 1.92 -16.88
CA GLY A 2 0.94 1.85 -17.30
C GLY A 2 1.86 1.73 -16.08
N GLU A 3 2.97 1.03 -16.26
CA GLU A 3 4.17 0.91 -15.39
C GLU A 3 4.17 -0.02 -14.16
N PHE A 4 3.05 -0.37 -13.50
CA PHE A 4 3.10 -1.25 -12.31
C PHE A 4 2.41 -2.59 -12.49
N LYS A 5 3.14 -3.69 -12.26
CA LYS A 5 2.52 -5.01 -12.13
C LYS A 5 1.59 -5.01 -10.92
N THR A 6 0.30 -5.19 -11.23
CA THR A 6 -0.80 -5.14 -10.26
C THR A 6 -1.58 -6.44 -10.35
N LYS A 7 -1.81 -7.09 -9.21
CA LYS A 7 -2.70 -8.25 -9.11
C LYS A 7 -4.08 -7.77 -8.69
N LEU A 8 -5.10 -8.07 -9.50
CA LEU A 8 -6.49 -7.72 -9.20
C LEU A 8 -7.15 -8.81 -8.36
N PHE A 9 -7.94 -8.39 -7.38
CA PHE A 9 -8.77 -9.23 -6.54
C PHE A 9 -10.19 -8.71 -6.56
N PHE A 10 -11.14 -9.63 -6.73
CA PHE A 10 -12.57 -9.33 -6.73
C PHE A 10 -13.13 -9.72 -5.37
N LEU A 11 -13.61 -8.72 -4.63
CA LEU A 11 -14.17 -8.89 -3.29
C LEU A 11 -15.58 -8.29 -3.31
N ASN A 12 -16.60 -9.15 -3.31
CA ASN A 12 -18.00 -8.75 -3.49
C ASN A 12 -18.19 -7.93 -4.79
N ASP A 13 -18.67 -6.69 -4.67
CA ASP A 13 -18.90 -5.74 -5.76
C ASP A 13 -17.69 -4.83 -6.05
N LEU A 14 -16.54 -5.11 -5.43
CA LEU A 14 -15.32 -4.30 -5.54
C LEU A 14 -14.17 -5.04 -6.21
N VAL A 15 -13.35 -4.27 -6.92
CA VAL A 15 -12.06 -4.68 -7.44
C VAL A 15 -10.96 -3.95 -6.67
N ILE A 16 -10.02 -4.73 -6.16
CA ILE A 16 -8.84 -4.26 -5.44
C ILE A 16 -7.60 -4.62 -6.24
N GLY A 17 -6.81 -3.63 -6.65
CA GLY A 17 -5.53 -3.84 -7.30
C GLY A 17 -4.37 -3.68 -6.33
N VAL A 18 -3.61 -4.74 -6.13
CA VAL A 18 -2.43 -4.76 -5.25
C VAL A 18 -1.17 -4.71 -6.09
N ALA A 19 -0.26 -3.79 -5.77
CA ALA A 19 1.06 -3.75 -6.39
C ALA A 19 1.88 -4.99 -5.98
N THR A 20 2.50 -5.67 -6.96
CA THR A 20 3.31 -6.87 -6.68
C THR A 20 4.79 -6.58 -6.58
N GLU A 21 5.25 -5.52 -7.26
CA GLU A 21 6.68 -5.18 -7.38
C GLU A 21 7.11 -3.99 -6.51
N VAL A 22 6.15 -3.28 -5.90
CA VAL A 22 6.38 -2.15 -4.98
C VAL A 22 5.37 -2.23 -3.85
N GLY A 23 5.75 -1.91 -2.61
CA GLY A 23 4.81 -1.80 -1.50
C GLY A 23 5.31 -2.22 -0.12
N PRO A 24 4.39 -2.42 0.84
CA PRO A 24 2.99 -2.83 0.65
C PRO A 24 2.06 -1.67 0.22
N ARG A 25 1.30 -1.88 -0.86
CA ARG A 25 0.46 -0.82 -1.48
C ARG A 25 -0.77 -1.38 -2.21
N ILE A 26 -1.88 -0.64 -2.13
CA ILE A 26 -3.08 -0.85 -2.95
C ILE A 26 -3.12 0.26 -4.00
N LEU A 27 -3.12 -0.10 -5.29
CA LEU A 27 -3.13 0.85 -6.40
C LEU A 27 -4.52 1.02 -7.03
N CYS A 28 -5.43 0.07 -6.84
CA CYS A 28 -6.79 0.19 -7.37
C CYS A 28 -7.84 -0.13 -6.31
N LEU A 29 -8.87 0.71 -6.26
CA LEU A 29 -10.15 0.45 -5.63
C LEU A 29 -11.22 0.95 -6.62
N ALA A 30 -12.04 0.04 -7.12
CA ALA A 30 -13.11 0.34 -8.08
C ALA A 30 -14.32 -0.58 -7.85
N LYS A 31 -15.46 -0.25 -8.47
CA LYS A 31 -16.57 -1.22 -8.58
C LYS A 31 -16.21 -2.30 -9.60
N ALA A 32 -16.62 -3.54 -9.34
CA ALA A 32 -16.38 -4.67 -10.25
C ALA A 32 -17.01 -4.49 -11.63
N GLU A 33 -18.16 -3.82 -11.69
CA GLU A 33 -18.85 -3.49 -12.96
C GLU A 33 -18.15 -2.38 -13.76
N LYS A 34 -17.29 -1.57 -13.10
CA LYS A 34 -16.60 -0.44 -13.71
C LYS A 34 -15.14 -0.38 -13.22
N PRO A 35 -14.31 -1.39 -13.53
CA PRO A 35 -12.95 -1.51 -13.00
C PRO A 35 -12.03 -0.36 -13.44
N ASP A 36 -12.34 0.29 -14.56
CA ASP A 36 -11.59 1.45 -15.07
C ASP A 36 -11.82 2.73 -14.24
N LEU A 37 -12.88 2.76 -13.42
CA LEU A 37 -13.16 3.87 -12.49
C LEU A 37 -12.44 3.68 -11.16
N ASN A 38 -11.10 3.57 -11.23
CA ASN A 38 -10.25 3.57 -10.03
C ASN A 38 -10.42 4.88 -9.25
N LEU A 39 -10.70 4.76 -7.95
CA LEU A 39 -10.83 5.89 -7.03
C LEU A 39 -9.48 6.49 -6.63
N PHE A 40 -8.40 5.73 -6.72
CA PHE A 40 -7.07 6.22 -6.34
C PHE A 40 -6.38 6.94 -7.50
N GLY A 41 -5.64 8.00 -7.15
CA GLY A 41 -4.69 8.66 -8.05
C GLY A 41 -3.39 7.87 -8.10
N ILE A 42 -2.89 7.61 -9.30
CA ILE A 42 -1.60 6.96 -9.57
C ILE A 42 -0.72 8.00 -10.27
N ILE A 43 0.39 8.40 -9.64
CA ILE A 43 1.19 9.57 -10.06
C ILE A 43 2.71 9.28 -10.06
N PRO A 44 3.17 8.22 -10.77
CA PRO A 44 4.57 7.78 -10.72
C PRO A 44 5.57 8.77 -11.32
N GLU A 45 5.09 9.81 -11.99
CA GLU A 45 5.89 10.85 -12.62
C GLU A 45 6.59 11.72 -11.56
N ILE A 46 6.05 11.78 -10.33
CA ILE A 46 6.65 12.50 -9.21
C ILE A 46 7.70 11.61 -8.54
N SER A 47 8.95 12.05 -8.59
CA SER A 47 10.07 11.38 -7.94
C SER A 47 11.03 12.38 -7.29
N ILE A 48 11.69 11.93 -6.22
CA ILE A 48 12.66 12.71 -5.45
C ILE A 48 13.95 11.90 -5.41
N LYS A 49 15.07 12.54 -5.76
CA LYS A 49 16.39 11.92 -5.60
C LYS A 49 16.81 12.03 -4.14
N THR A 50 16.98 10.89 -3.50
CA THR A 50 17.43 10.76 -2.10
C THR A 50 18.84 10.17 -2.07
N LYS A 51 19.46 10.13 -0.88
CA LYS A 51 20.75 9.43 -0.70
C LYS A 51 20.63 7.92 -0.96
N ASP A 52 19.44 7.37 -0.74
CA ASP A 52 19.14 5.93 -0.85
C ASP A 52 18.55 5.55 -2.23
N GLY A 53 18.54 6.49 -3.18
CA GLY A 53 18.07 6.29 -4.55
C GLY A 53 16.90 7.19 -4.93
N VAL A 54 16.19 6.83 -6.01
CA VAL A 54 15.05 7.62 -6.51
C VAL A 54 13.77 7.15 -5.82
N TRP A 55 13.29 7.94 -4.88
CA TRP A 55 11.99 7.72 -4.25
C TRP A 55 10.88 8.18 -5.18
N LYS A 56 9.81 7.40 -5.31
CA LYS A 56 8.69 7.70 -6.21
C LYS A 56 7.37 7.77 -5.45
N LEU A 57 6.54 8.74 -5.82
CA LEU A 57 5.18 8.86 -5.33
C LEU A 57 4.24 8.00 -6.18
N PHE A 58 4.22 6.67 -6.01
CA PHE A 58 3.38 5.81 -6.86
C PHE A 58 1.84 6.05 -6.74
N GLY A 59 1.38 6.85 -5.78
CA GLY A 59 -0.05 7.05 -5.50
C GLY A 59 -0.73 5.86 -4.81
N GLY A 60 -2.04 5.71 -4.94
CA GLY A 60 -2.76 4.63 -4.28
C GLY A 60 -2.92 4.82 -2.77
N HIS A 61 -3.11 3.70 -2.07
CA HIS A 61 -3.18 3.60 -0.63
C HIS A 61 -1.93 2.90 -0.06
N ARG A 62 -1.23 3.57 0.86
CA ARG A 62 0.07 3.14 1.43
C ARG A 62 0.09 3.30 2.95
N LEU A 63 0.89 2.46 3.60
CA LEU A 63 1.17 2.53 5.04
C LEU A 63 2.54 3.19 5.31
N TRP A 64 2.53 4.28 6.07
CA TRP A 64 3.69 5.00 6.61
C TRP A 64 3.77 4.85 8.13
N THR A 65 4.87 5.33 8.70
CA THR A 65 5.11 5.49 10.14
C THR A 65 4.99 6.96 10.54
N SER A 66 4.31 7.20 11.66
CA SER A 66 4.21 8.51 12.33
C SER A 66 5.07 8.53 13.61
N PRO A 67 5.55 9.71 14.08
CA PRO A 67 5.47 11.02 13.42
C PRO A 67 6.26 11.06 12.10
N GLU A 68 5.88 11.98 11.23
CA GLU A 68 6.59 12.19 9.97
C GLU A 68 8.05 12.58 10.23
N ALA A 69 9.00 11.83 9.66
CA ALA A 69 10.42 12.12 9.78
C ALA A 69 11.19 11.60 8.57
N ASP A 70 12.19 12.35 8.08
CA ASP A 70 13.16 11.91 7.09
C ASP A 70 14.36 11.25 7.80
N PRO A 71 14.78 10.01 7.47
CA PRO A 71 14.31 9.16 6.36
C PRO A 71 13.18 8.19 6.71
N ARG A 72 12.75 8.12 7.97
CA ARG A 72 11.86 7.06 8.48
C ARG A 72 10.54 6.93 7.70
N SER A 73 9.81 8.02 7.50
CA SER A 73 8.51 8.05 6.81
C SER A 73 8.64 7.96 5.29
N TYR A 74 9.82 8.29 4.77
CA TYR A 74 10.17 8.32 3.35
C TYR A 74 10.94 7.08 2.90
N SER A 75 10.89 5.98 3.67
CA SER A 75 11.57 4.75 3.31
C SER A 75 11.15 4.22 1.93
N MET A 76 12.12 3.63 1.24
CA MET A 76 11.92 3.07 -0.09
C MET A 76 11.02 1.83 -0.01
N ASP A 77 9.89 1.84 -0.72
CA ASP A 77 8.99 0.69 -0.88
C ASP A 77 9.05 0.13 -2.32
N ASN A 78 10.20 0.23 -2.97
CA ASN A 78 10.41 -0.10 -4.38
C ASN A 78 10.80 -1.58 -4.64
N GLN A 79 10.47 -2.46 -3.69
CA GLN A 79 10.81 -3.89 -3.76
C GLN A 79 9.55 -4.76 -3.84
N PRO A 80 9.62 -5.95 -4.47
CA PRO A 80 8.50 -6.87 -4.53
C PRO A 80 7.98 -7.28 -3.16
N VAL A 81 6.67 -7.47 -3.06
CA VAL A 81 5.98 -7.82 -1.82
C VAL A 81 5.53 -9.27 -1.81
N LYS A 82 5.44 -9.87 -0.63
CA LYS A 82 4.84 -11.20 -0.47
C LYS A 82 3.33 -11.04 -0.33
N ILE A 83 2.58 -11.66 -1.23
CA ILE A 83 1.11 -11.71 -1.17
C ILE A 83 0.67 -13.11 -0.76
N SER A 84 -0.19 -13.20 0.24
CA SER A 84 -0.79 -14.47 0.68
C SER A 84 -2.30 -14.31 0.76
N THR A 85 -3.05 -15.28 0.24
CA THR A 85 -4.51 -15.23 0.19
C THR A 85 -5.12 -16.41 0.91
N THR A 86 -6.20 -16.16 1.65
CA THR A 86 -7.11 -17.19 2.15
C THR A 86 -8.43 -17.10 1.37
N LYS A 87 -9.44 -17.90 1.75
CA LYS A 87 -10.80 -17.77 1.18
C LYS A 87 -11.41 -16.39 1.40
N THR A 88 -10.99 -15.66 2.44
CA THR A 88 -11.66 -14.42 2.89
C THR A 88 -10.69 -13.28 3.17
N SER A 89 -9.40 -13.40 2.83
CA SER A 89 -8.44 -12.33 3.10
C SER A 89 -7.29 -12.29 2.11
N ILE A 90 -6.79 -11.08 1.85
CA ILE A 90 -5.54 -10.83 1.14
C ILE A 90 -4.58 -10.20 2.14
N LEU A 91 -3.41 -10.80 2.33
CA LEU A 91 -2.32 -10.24 3.13
C LEU A 91 -1.20 -9.80 2.21
N ILE A 92 -0.81 -8.53 2.32
CA ILE A 92 0.30 -7.91 1.60
C ILE A 92 1.38 -7.63 2.64
N GLN A 93 2.47 -8.38 2.57
CA GLN A 93 3.60 -8.23 3.48
C GLN A 93 4.74 -7.54 2.76
N GLY A 94 5.11 -6.36 3.27
CA GLY A 94 6.31 -5.65 2.85
C GLY A 94 7.60 -6.38 3.22
N ASN A 95 8.69 -5.92 2.62
CA ASN A 95 10.01 -6.30 3.08
C ASN A 95 10.27 -5.71 4.48
N ALA A 96 11.22 -6.29 5.20
CA ALA A 96 11.74 -5.60 6.38
C ALA A 96 12.41 -4.30 5.93
N GLU A 97 12.33 -3.27 6.78
CA GLU A 97 13.06 -2.01 6.65
C GLU A 97 14.17 -2.02 7.72
N PRO A 98 15.37 -2.58 7.45
CA PRO A 98 16.42 -2.72 8.46
C PRO A 98 16.78 -1.40 9.16
N GLU A 99 16.84 -0.32 8.39
CA GLU A 99 17.19 1.04 8.81
C GLU A 99 16.15 1.61 9.78
N ASN A 100 14.89 1.22 9.60
CA ASN A 100 13.79 1.62 10.48
C ASN A 100 13.45 0.56 11.54
N SER A 101 14.06 -0.62 11.48
CA SER A 101 13.74 -1.78 12.34
C SER A 101 12.25 -2.14 12.38
N VAL A 102 11.56 -2.02 11.25
CA VAL A 102 10.13 -2.35 11.15
C VAL A 102 9.79 -3.22 9.94
N ARG A 103 8.63 -3.86 10.00
CA ARG A 103 7.98 -4.48 8.85
C ARG A 103 6.53 -4.04 8.77
N LYS A 104 6.08 -3.69 7.57
CA LYS A 104 4.72 -3.20 7.30
C LYS A 104 3.87 -4.28 6.62
N GLU A 105 2.61 -4.36 7.02
CA GLU A 105 1.63 -5.29 6.48
C GLU A 105 0.28 -4.60 6.24
N ILE A 106 -0.38 -4.97 5.16
CA ILE A 106 -1.76 -4.57 4.85
C ILE A 106 -2.59 -5.83 4.64
N LYS A 107 -3.63 -6.00 5.46
CA LYS A 107 -4.62 -7.08 5.30
C LYS A 107 -5.93 -6.51 4.77
N ILE A 108 -6.53 -7.17 3.81
CA ILE A 108 -7.79 -6.76 3.16
C ILE A 108 -8.79 -7.90 3.28
N GLU A 109 -9.99 -7.59 3.77
CA GLU A 109 -11.06 -8.55 3.99
C GLU A 109 -12.41 -7.97 3.52
N PRO A 110 -13.29 -8.75 2.87
CA PRO A 110 -14.64 -8.29 2.56
C PRO A 110 -15.44 -8.11 3.86
N LEU A 111 -16.33 -7.13 3.89
CA LEU A 111 -17.30 -6.97 4.97
C LEU A 111 -18.64 -7.67 4.62
N PRO A 112 -19.43 -8.11 5.61
CA PRO A 112 -20.81 -8.56 5.39
C PRO A 112 -21.68 -7.34 5.00
N GLY A 113 -21.64 -6.96 3.72
CA GLY A 113 -22.27 -5.74 3.21
C GLY A 113 -21.43 -5.10 2.11
N LYS A 114 -21.47 -3.77 2.03
CA LYS A 114 -20.68 -3.00 1.06
C LYS A 114 -19.34 -2.62 1.68
N GLY A 115 -18.25 -2.82 0.92
CA GLY A 115 -16.92 -2.39 1.31
C GLY A 115 -15.99 -3.51 1.76
N VAL A 116 -14.77 -3.10 2.08
CA VAL A 116 -13.69 -3.95 2.57
C VAL A 116 -13.13 -3.36 3.86
N ARG A 117 -12.68 -4.22 4.77
CA ARG A 117 -11.83 -3.84 5.89
C ARG A 117 -10.38 -3.87 5.43
N VAL A 118 -9.67 -2.77 5.62
CA VAL A 118 -8.22 -2.69 5.47
C VAL A 118 -7.60 -2.57 6.85
N THR A 119 -6.77 -3.54 7.25
CA THR A 119 -6.07 -3.54 8.54
C THR A 119 -4.59 -3.32 8.30
N HIS A 120 -4.03 -2.30 8.93
CA HIS A 120 -2.61 -1.96 8.88
C HIS A 120 -1.90 -2.51 10.11
N LYS A 121 -0.72 -3.09 9.91
CA LYS A 121 0.13 -3.55 11.00
C LYS A 121 1.57 -3.15 10.74
N ILE A 122 2.22 -2.68 11.79
CA ILE A 122 3.66 -2.42 11.82
C ILE A 122 4.24 -3.29 12.93
N THR A 123 5.21 -4.12 12.58
CA THR A 123 5.93 -4.97 13.53
C THR A 123 7.30 -4.36 13.77
N ASN A 124 7.63 -4.06 15.03
CA ASN A 124 9.01 -3.74 15.42
C ASN A 124 9.86 -5.02 15.34
N THR A 125 10.89 -5.00 14.50
CA THR A 125 11.84 -6.10 14.31
C THR A 125 13.18 -5.83 14.98
N GLY A 126 13.32 -4.71 15.67
CA GLY A 126 14.49 -4.32 16.44
C GLY A 126 14.48 -4.89 17.86
N ARG A 127 15.60 -4.69 18.57
CA ARG A 127 15.77 -5.15 19.97
C ARG A 127 15.15 -4.21 21.00
N TRP A 128 14.92 -2.95 20.63
CA TRP A 128 14.48 -1.89 21.52
C TRP A 128 13.07 -1.43 21.18
N PRO A 129 12.28 -0.93 22.16
CA PRO A 129 11.01 -0.28 21.88
C PRO A 129 11.19 0.88 20.89
N ILE A 130 10.25 1.02 19.96
CA ILE A 130 10.21 2.13 19.00
C ILE A 130 8.86 2.84 19.20
N GLU A 131 8.90 4.14 19.47
CA GLU A 131 7.71 4.98 19.47
C GLU A 131 7.31 5.29 18.03
N LEU A 132 6.15 4.74 17.62
CA LEU A 132 5.58 4.94 16.29
C LEU A 132 4.06 4.76 16.31
N ALA A 133 3.41 5.28 15.27
CA ALA A 133 2.02 4.95 14.96
C ALA A 133 1.86 4.58 13.48
N CYS A 134 0.85 3.75 13.18
CA CYS A 134 0.42 3.49 11.81
C CYS A 134 -0.15 4.77 11.20
N TRP A 135 0.36 5.17 10.04
CA TRP A 135 -0.18 6.29 9.28
C TRP A 135 -0.50 5.86 7.86
N ALA A 136 -1.77 5.63 7.57
CA ALA A 136 -2.22 5.21 6.25
C ALA A 136 -2.61 6.42 5.40
N LEU A 137 -2.08 6.49 4.18
CA LEU A 137 -2.32 7.58 3.23
C LEU A 137 -3.02 7.04 1.99
N SER A 138 -4.06 7.75 1.54
CA SER A 138 -4.76 7.49 0.28
C SER A 138 -4.60 8.69 -0.63
N VAL A 139 -3.97 8.50 -1.79
CA VAL A 139 -3.99 9.50 -2.86
C VAL A 139 -5.25 9.28 -3.67
N MET A 140 -6.18 10.23 -3.59
CA MET A 140 -7.46 10.17 -4.29
C MET A 140 -7.38 10.81 -5.67
N LYS A 141 -8.09 10.25 -6.65
CA LYS A 141 -8.23 10.85 -7.97
C LYS A 141 -9.14 12.08 -7.85
N LEU A 142 -8.70 13.23 -8.37
CA LEU A 142 -9.44 14.50 -8.27
C LEU A 142 -10.78 14.47 -9.03
N SER A 143 -10.96 13.58 -10.00
CA SER A 143 -12.23 13.39 -10.71
C SER A 143 -12.48 11.92 -11.08
N CYS A 144 -13.65 11.43 -10.69
CA CYS A 144 -14.28 10.23 -11.23
C CYS A 144 -15.51 10.72 -12.01
N ARG A 145 -15.45 10.74 -13.34
CA ARG A 145 -16.62 10.92 -14.20
C ARG A 145 -16.97 9.57 -14.80
#